data_AF-A0A0P9EK76-F1
#
_entry.id   AF-A0A0P9EK76-F1
#
_cell.length_a   1.000
_cell.length_b   1.000
_cell.length_c   1.000
_cell.angle_alpha   90.00
_cell.angle_beta   90.00
_cell.angle_gamma   90.00
#
_symmetry.space_group_name_H-M   'P 1'
#
loop_
_entity.id
_entity.type
_entity.pdbx_description
1 polymer ?
#
loop_
_entity_poly.entity_id
_entity_poly.type
_entity_poly.pdbx_seq_one_letter_code
_entity_poly.pdbx_strand_id
1 'polypeptide(L)'
;RTLTLPVGQAMFLYRTKGNLPHDSIAIPRINTSARIIPMPSPVALIEKEPRDPSSASPVPDRLEWPDFHAGVAAALQLRVDPLDSANLEGVAGLDSSQISFNRPAGDLDGRHAGLLMGLGLTGQLGAMHSSQAYEYLKAKHDPTSVGVLLGLAVSYLGTSDPTVTSVVSIHLTALHPPRSSSLNVSGMTKSAAAVALGLLHFGTGRRSYADILLREMCGMTVTAVEDGTLCREAYALSCGFAFGIIMLGRGRDQSSAAKEGERLRTFRALILDEGNHRLPGLSHARSAPDINITSPAATVAVALTYLRSERKDVADILEIPDSLRTLDYVRPDLLLLRTLARNLVLWKGVAKSKEWVENQVPAFLATALAQAGKTADPDLEIARWSIVAGACFAIGFKYAGTAAAEAHATLIFFLDRLTRTSFLKSATVQGKIKRHALRSSLGVVAVALSMVMAGTGELNVLRRLRVAHGMFSEGVTYGSHLATHMALGLLFLGQGKHTLGNSDAAIAALLLALYPAFPSSPTENRAHLQAYRHLWVLAVEPRYLEARDVETGEPVFLPIRLRLAATPDDAAPVPPSTAAKTDAQAKQLVAPTLLPNLALIETIQVDSPRYWPFAL
;
A
#
# COMPACT_ATOMS: atom_id res chain seq x y z
N ARG A 1 15.76 -11.63 -2.73
CA ARG A 1 15.78 -10.96 -4.04
C ARG A 1 14.92 -11.67 -5.08
N THR A 2 15.26 -12.89 -5.53
CA THR A 2 14.46 -13.56 -6.60
C THR A 2 12.99 -13.71 -6.20
N LEU A 3 12.75 -14.10 -4.94
CA LEU A 3 11.41 -14.29 -4.37
C LEU A 3 10.54 -13.00 -4.34
N THR A 4 11.14 -11.81 -4.41
CA THR A 4 10.41 -10.53 -4.35
C THR A 4 10.16 -9.90 -5.71
N LEU A 5 10.75 -10.46 -6.78
CA LEU A 5 10.57 -9.96 -8.16
C LEU A 5 9.10 -9.95 -8.62
N PRO A 6 8.26 -10.98 -8.31
CA PRO A 6 6.91 -11.04 -8.85
C PRO A 6 6.04 -9.81 -8.51
N VAL A 7 6.22 -9.20 -7.34
CA VAL A 7 5.46 -8.00 -6.94
C VAL A 7 5.81 -6.80 -7.81
N GLY A 8 7.09 -6.55 -8.05
CA GLY A 8 7.52 -5.47 -8.96
C GLY A 8 7.16 -5.77 -10.42
N GLN A 9 7.22 -7.04 -10.81
CA GLN A 9 6.82 -7.50 -12.15
C GLN A 9 5.33 -7.28 -12.41
N ALA A 10 4.47 -7.51 -11.41
CA ALA A 10 3.03 -7.24 -11.50
C ALA A 10 2.74 -5.78 -11.85
N MET A 11 3.45 -4.84 -11.22
CA MET A 11 3.35 -3.41 -11.51
C MET A 11 3.90 -3.07 -12.90
N PHE A 12 5.07 -3.62 -13.26
CA PHE A 12 5.70 -3.36 -14.55
C PHE A 12 4.87 -3.83 -15.73
N LEU A 13 4.29 -5.02 -15.65
CA LEU A 13 3.54 -5.66 -16.74
C LEU A 13 2.02 -5.46 -16.62
N TYR A 14 1.55 -4.55 -15.77
CA TYR A 14 0.13 -4.27 -15.57
C TYR A 14 -0.58 -3.95 -16.89
N ARG A 15 -1.64 -4.70 -17.22
CA ARG A 15 -2.48 -4.55 -18.43
C ARG A 15 -1.71 -4.47 -19.75
N THR A 16 -0.68 -5.30 -19.89
CA THR A 16 0.17 -5.33 -21.10
C THR A 16 -0.27 -6.35 -22.15
N LYS A 17 -0.97 -7.42 -21.76
CA LYS A 17 -1.42 -8.48 -22.67
C LYS A 17 -2.87 -8.26 -23.08
N GLY A 18 -3.11 -8.01 -24.37
CA GLY A 18 -4.43 -7.70 -24.93
C GLY A 18 -5.37 -8.89 -25.12
N ASN A 19 -4.82 -10.10 -25.35
CA ASN A 19 -5.64 -11.27 -25.66
C ASN A 19 -5.71 -12.20 -24.44
N LEU A 20 -6.93 -12.55 -24.03
CA LEU A 20 -7.14 -13.65 -23.10
C LEU A 20 -6.74 -14.95 -23.80
N PRO A 21 -5.88 -15.79 -23.18
CA PRO A 21 -5.57 -17.08 -23.76
C PRO A 21 -6.85 -17.94 -23.81
N HIS A 22 -7.04 -18.66 -24.92
CA HIS A 22 -8.06 -19.72 -24.99
C HIS A 22 -7.71 -20.91 -24.07
N ASP A 23 -6.42 -21.07 -23.76
CA ASP A 23 -5.87 -22.07 -22.85
C ASP A 23 -5.73 -21.54 -21.41
N SER A 24 -5.20 -22.38 -20.51
CA SER A 24 -4.90 -21.97 -19.13
C SER A 24 -3.92 -20.80 -19.07
N ILE A 25 -4.13 -19.91 -18.10
CA ILE A 25 -3.30 -18.73 -17.86
C ILE A 25 -1.93 -19.22 -17.39
N ALA A 26 -0.91 -19.03 -18.22
CA ALA A 26 0.45 -19.45 -17.90
C ALA A 26 1.04 -18.59 -16.76
N ILE A 27 1.25 -19.21 -15.60
CA ILE A 27 1.91 -18.59 -14.45
C ILE A 27 3.40 -18.95 -14.47
N PRO A 28 4.32 -17.97 -14.52
CA PRO A 28 5.75 -18.25 -14.53
C PRO A 28 6.18 -18.90 -13.22
N ARG A 29 6.99 -19.97 -13.31
CA ARG A 29 7.58 -20.63 -12.13
C ARG A 29 8.81 -19.88 -11.66
N ILE A 30 8.93 -19.70 -10.35
CA ILE A 30 10.11 -19.09 -9.75
C ILE A 30 11.23 -20.12 -9.72
N ASN A 31 12.30 -19.86 -10.47
CA ASN A 31 13.49 -20.70 -10.47
C ASN A 31 14.56 -20.09 -9.55
N THR A 32 14.94 -20.82 -8.50
CA THR A 32 15.99 -20.44 -7.55
C THR A 32 17.33 -21.11 -7.83
N SER A 33 17.45 -21.89 -8.92
CA SER A 33 18.72 -22.50 -9.31
C SER A 33 19.75 -21.46 -9.75
N ALA A 34 21.01 -21.70 -9.38
CA ALA A 34 22.12 -20.83 -9.67
C ALA A 34 23.08 -21.52 -10.65
N ARG A 35 23.43 -20.84 -11.74
CA ARG A 35 24.52 -21.28 -12.62
C ARG A 35 25.83 -20.77 -12.06
N ILE A 36 26.65 -21.69 -11.54
CA ILE A 36 27.98 -21.36 -11.01
C ILE A 36 28.99 -21.61 -12.12
N ILE A 37 29.64 -20.56 -12.61
CA ILE A 37 30.66 -20.69 -13.66
C ILE A 37 31.95 -21.24 -13.02
N PRO A 38 32.62 -22.25 -13.62
CA PRO A 38 32.41 -22.83 -14.95
C PRO A 38 31.53 -24.09 -15.01
N MET A 39 30.82 -24.46 -13.94
CA MET A 39 30.02 -25.70 -13.92
C MET A 39 28.95 -25.73 -15.04
N PRO A 40 28.77 -26.87 -15.73
CA PRO A 40 27.85 -26.98 -16.86
C PRO A 40 26.39 -27.04 -16.42
N SER A 41 26.09 -27.67 -15.28
CA SER A 41 24.74 -27.79 -14.74
C SER A 41 24.41 -26.70 -13.72
N PRO A 42 23.15 -26.21 -13.69
CA PRO A 42 22.71 -25.30 -12.65
C PRO A 42 22.56 -26.06 -11.32
N VAL A 43 22.96 -25.42 -10.22
CA VAL A 43 22.81 -25.94 -8.87
C VAL A 43 21.47 -25.44 -8.32
N ALA A 44 20.54 -26.35 -8.07
CA ALA A 44 19.30 -26.02 -7.37
C ALA A 44 19.56 -25.90 -5.86
N LEU A 45 18.93 -24.92 -5.23
CA LEU A 45 18.78 -24.89 -3.78
C LEU A 45 17.81 -26.01 -3.40
N ILE A 46 18.35 -27.15 -2.97
CA ILE A 46 17.55 -28.21 -2.35
C ILE A 46 17.36 -27.80 -0.89
N GLU A 47 16.12 -27.51 -0.51
CA GLU A 47 15.80 -27.29 0.89
C GLU A 47 16.10 -28.59 1.65
N LYS A 48 16.89 -28.50 2.73
CA LYS A 48 16.99 -29.62 3.66
C LYS A 48 15.60 -29.78 4.27
N GLU A 49 14.98 -30.94 4.05
CA GLU A 49 13.81 -31.35 4.83
C GLU A 49 14.09 -31.11 6.32
N PRO A 50 13.10 -30.62 7.09
CA PRO A 50 13.28 -30.43 8.51
C PRO A 50 13.70 -31.76 9.14
N ARG A 51 14.72 -31.69 10.00
CA ARG A 51 15.39 -32.85 10.61
C ARG A 51 14.49 -33.67 11.57
N ASP A 52 13.26 -33.21 11.84
CA ASP A 52 12.33 -33.80 12.80
C ASP A 52 10.91 -34.01 12.21
N PRO A 53 10.54 -35.25 11.83
CA PRO A 53 9.17 -35.60 11.43
C PRO A 53 8.15 -35.59 12.59
N SER A 54 8.59 -35.31 13.82
CA SER A 54 7.76 -35.26 15.04
C SER A 54 7.25 -33.84 15.37
N SER A 55 7.74 -32.81 14.69
CA SER A 55 7.23 -31.44 14.85
C SER A 55 5.90 -31.30 14.10
N ALA A 56 4.78 -31.34 14.83
CA ALA A 56 3.42 -31.29 14.28
C ALA A 56 3.02 -29.92 13.66
N SER A 57 3.96 -28.98 13.49
CA SER A 57 3.72 -27.74 12.77
C SER A 57 4.24 -27.87 11.34
N PRO A 58 3.38 -27.81 10.30
CA PRO A 58 3.88 -27.71 8.94
C PRO A 58 4.70 -26.43 8.83
N VAL A 59 6.00 -26.55 8.57
CA VAL A 59 6.84 -25.39 8.28
C VAL A 59 6.27 -24.76 7.00
N PRO A 60 5.86 -23.48 7.01
CA PRO A 60 5.26 -22.86 5.85
C PRO A 60 6.25 -22.85 4.70
N ASP A 61 5.79 -23.28 3.52
CA ASP A 61 6.62 -23.33 2.32
C ASP A 61 7.13 -21.92 2.00
N ARG A 62 8.46 -21.80 1.88
CA ARG A 62 9.14 -20.55 1.60
C ARG A 62 8.69 -19.94 0.26
N LEU A 63 8.25 -20.78 -0.67
CA LEU A 63 7.81 -20.39 -2.01
C LEU A 63 6.33 -19.98 -2.07
N GLU A 64 5.51 -20.31 -1.07
CA GLU A 64 4.06 -20.11 -1.08
C GLU A 64 3.64 -18.67 -1.42
N TRP A 65 4.17 -17.68 -0.70
CA TRP A 65 3.89 -16.25 -0.95
C TRP A 65 4.54 -15.69 -2.22
N PRO A 66 5.82 -15.98 -2.52
CA PRO A 66 6.40 -15.64 -3.82
C PRO A 66 5.59 -16.15 -5.01
N ASP A 67 5.13 -17.41 -4.94
CA ASP A 67 4.30 -18.04 -5.95
C ASP A 67 2.89 -17.44 -6.01
N PHE A 68 2.30 -17.10 -4.86
CA PHE A 68 1.09 -16.28 -4.79
C PHE A 68 1.27 -14.95 -5.53
N HIS A 69 2.36 -14.24 -5.29
CA HIS A 69 2.65 -12.99 -5.99
C HIS A 69 2.86 -13.19 -7.50
N ALA A 70 3.44 -14.32 -7.94
CA ALA A 70 3.57 -14.66 -9.35
C ALA A 70 2.20 -14.94 -10.01
N GLY A 71 1.29 -15.61 -9.29
CA GLY A 71 -0.10 -15.80 -9.72
C GLY A 71 -0.84 -14.47 -9.91
N VAL A 72 -0.73 -13.56 -8.92
CA VAL A 72 -1.31 -12.22 -9.04
C VAL A 72 -0.73 -11.46 -10.23
N ALA A 73 0.60 -11.51 -10.40
CA ALA A 73 1.29 -10.85 -11.51
C ALA A 73 0.84 -11.38 -12.88
N ALA A 74 0.51 -12.67 -13.00
CA ALA A 74 0.02 -13.27 -14.24
C ALA A 74 -1.40 -12.79 -14.58
N ALA A 75 -2.30 -12.69 -13.60
CA ALA A 75 -3.63 -12.15 -13.81
C ALA A 75 -3.62 -10.65 -14.12
N LEU A 76 -2.83 -9.85 -13.41
CA LEU A 76 -2.74 -8.40 -13.62
C LEU A 76 -2.13 -7.99 -14.97
N GLN A 77 -1.44 -8.92 -15.65
CA GLN A 77 -0.96 -8.71 -17.02
C GLN A 77 -2.08 -8.64 -18.04
N LEU A 78 -3.21 -9.29 -17.77
CA LEU A 78 -4.33 -9.37 -18.68
C LEU A 78 -5.02 -8.01 -18.74
N ARG A 79 -5.16 -7.48 -19.96
CA ARG A 79 -5.96 -6.30 -20.24
C ARG A 79 -7.41 -6.75 -20.38
N VAL A 80 -8.25 -6.27 -19.48
CA VAL A 80 -9.67 -6.57 -19.44
C VAL A 80 -10.35 -5.24 -19.22
N ASP A 81 -10.89 -4.68 -20.29
CA ASP A 81 -11.56 -3.38 -20.24
C ASP A 81 -13.06 -3.63 -20.04
N PRO A 82 -13.65 -3.24 -18.89
CA PRO A 82 -15.07 -3.45 -18.64
C PRO A 82 -15.95 -2.62 -19.59
N LEU A 83 -15.46 -1.48 -20.08
CA LEU A 83 -16.18 -0.57 -20.99
C LEU A 83 -16.21 -1.07 -22.45
N ASP A 84 -15.23 -1.86 -22.88
CA ASP A 84 -15.19 -2.39 -24.26
C ASP A 84 -16.14 -3.58 -24.44
N SER A 85 -16.65 -4.16 -23.35
CA SER A 85 -17.66 -5.23 -23.39
C SER A 85 -19.00 -4.79 -24.00
N ALA A 86 -19.26 -3.47 -24.09
CA ALA A 86 -20.48 -2.92 -24.69
C ALA A 86 -20.33 -2.58 -26.18
N ASN A 87 -19.12 -2.32 -26.69
CA ASN A 87 -18.94 -1.69 -28.01
C ASN A 87 -17.93 -2.38 -28.95
N LEU A 88 -17.26 -3.46 -28.53
CA LEU A 88 -16.38 -4.26 -29.38
C LEU A 88 -16.70 -5.76 -29.24
N GLU A 89 -17.26 -6.35 -30.30
CA GLU A 89 -17.39 -7.80 -30.48
C GLU A 89 -15.98 -8.44 -30.47
N GLY A 90 -15.41 -8.75 -29.31
CA GLY A 90 -14.11 -9.43 -29.25
C GLY A 90 -13.39 -9.52 -27.91
N VAL A 91 -13.73 -8.70 -26.90
CA VAL A 91 -13.12 -8.81 -25.57
C VAL A 91 -14.13 -9.35 -24.57
N ALA A 92 -14.44 -10.65 -24.72
CA ALA A 92 -15.29 -11.35 -23.77
C ALA A 92 -14.57 -11.43 -22.41
N GLY A 93 -15.25 -11.00 -21.34
CA GLY A 93 -14.77 -11.25 -19.97
C GLY A 93 -14.62 -12.76 -19.72
N LEU A 94 -13.76 -13.13 -18.76
CA LEU A 94 -13.59 -14.54 -18.37
C LEU A 94 -14.92 -15.10 -17.85
N ASP A 95 -15.33 -16.26 -18.37
CA ASP A 95 -16.48 -16.99 -17.86
C ASP A 95 -16.11 -17.84 -16.62
N SER A 96 -17.11 -18.22 -15.82
CA SER A 96 -16.95 -19.07 -14.64
C SER A 96 -16.30 -20.42 -14.97
N SER A 97 -16.55 -20.94 -16.18
CA SER A 97 -15.92 -22.15 -16.72
C SER A 97 -14.40 -21.98 -16.90
N GLN A 98 -13.94 -20.84 -17.42
CA GLN A 98 -12.52 -20.56 -17.61
C GLN A 98 -11.80 -20.38 -16.28
N ILE A 99 -12.46 -19.79 -15.28
CA ILE A 99 -11.91 -19.72 -13.91
C ILE A 99 -11.73 -21.13 -13.34
N SER A 100 -12.70 -22.02 -13.54
CA SER A 100 -12.62 -23.42 -13.09
C SER A 100 -11.56 -24.24 -13.84
N PHE A 101 -11.34 -23.96 -15.13
CA PHE A 101 -10.34 -24.64 -15.96
C PHE A 101 -8.90 -24.36 -15.49
N ASN A 102 -8.66 -23.20 -14.87
CA ASN A 102 -7.36 -22.85 -14.31
C ASN A 102 -7.08 -23.50 -12.95
N ARG A 103 -8.05 -24.22 -12.36
CA ARG A 103 -7.85 -24.94 -11.10
C ARG A 103 -6.80 -26.03 -11.30
N PRO A 104 -5.76 -26.10 -10.45
CA PRO A 104 -4.77 -27.17 -10.54
C PRO A 104 -5.43 -28.54 -10.33
N ALA A 105 -4.98 -29.54 -11.08
CA ALA A 105 -5.53 -30.90 -11.01
C ALA A 105 -5.23 -31.63 -9.68
N GLY A 106 -4.28 -31.13 -8.88
CA GLY A 106 -3.91 -31.65 -7.57
C GLY A 106 -4.32 -30.72 -6.44
N ASP A 107 -3.47 -30.64 -5.41
CA ASP A 107 -3.70 -29.73 -4.28
C ASP A 107 -3.68 -28.25 -4.71
N LEU A 108 -4.37 -27.42 -3.93
CA LEU A 108 -4.39 -25.98 -4.15
C LEU A 108 -3.00 -25.39 -3.92
N ASP A 109 -2.50 -24.67 -4.93
CA ASP A 109 -1.18 -24.04 -4.92
C ASP A 109 -1.32 -22.53 -4.64
N GLY A 110 -0.30 -21.94 -4.00
CA GLY A 110 -0.16 -20.49 -3.83
C GLY A 110 -0.28 -19.75 -5.16
N ARG A 111 0.22 -20.31 -6.27
CA ARG A 111 0.07 -19.71 -7.62
C ARG A 111 -1.38 -19.52 -8.03
N HIS A 112 -2.22 -20.54 -7.83
CA HIS A 112 -3.65 -20.46 -8.17
C HIS A 112 -4.38 -19.49 -7.25
N ALA A 113 -4.06 -19.52 -5.95
CA ALA A 113 -4.60 -18.57 -4.99
C ALA A 113 -4.31 -17.11 -5.39
N GLY A 114 -3.09 -16.84 -5.85
CA GLY A 114 -2.69 -15.54 -6.37
C GLY A 114 -3.43 -15.15 -7.66
N LEU A 115 -3.61 -16.12 -8.56
CA LEU A 115 -4.39 -15.92 -9.79
C LEU A 115 -5.82 -15.46 -9.46
N LEU A 116 -6.50 -16.14 -8.54
CA LEU A 116 -7.86 -15.79 -8.10
C LEU A 116 -7.94 -14.36 -7.55
N MET A 117 -6.97 -13.96 -6.71
CA MET A 117 -6.90 -12.58 -6.21
C MET A 117 -6.72 -11.58 -7.35
N GLY A 118 -5.79 -11.87 -8.28
CA GLY A 118 -5.50 -10.99 -9.41
C GLY A 118 -6.68 -10.85 -10.37
N LEU A 119 -7.44 -11.92 -10.62
CA LEU A 119 -8.70 -11.88 -11.37
C LEU A 119 -9.78 -11.05 -10.66
N GLY A 120 -9.77 -11.04 -9.33
CA GLY A 120 -10.61 -10.14 -8.55
C GLY A 120 -10.21 -8.68 -8.68
N LEU A 121 -8.90 -8.39 -8.70
CA LEU A 121 -8.36 -7.04 -8.90
C LEU A 121 -8.63 -6.49 -10.31
N THR A 122 -8.79 -7.36 -11.31
CA THR A 122 -9.24 -6.97 -12.67
C THR A 122 -10.77 -6.88 -12.79
N GLY A 123 -11.52 -7.21 -11.74
CA GLY A 123 -12.99 -7.19 -11.72
C GLY A 123 -13.66 -8.40 -12.38
N GLN A 124 -12.91 -9.44 -12.73
CA GLN A 124 -13.43 -10.61 -13.43
C GLN A 124 -13.99 -11.69 -12.51
N LEU A 125 -13.57 -11.69 -11.23
CA LEU A 125 -14.03 -12.70 -10.28
C LEU A 125 -15.52 -12.56 -9.93
N GLY A 126 -16.17 -11.47 -10.33
CA GLY A 126 -17.63 -11.30 -10.23
C GLY A 126 -18.44 -12.35 -11.01
N ALA A 127 -17.86 -12.93 -12.07
CA ALA A 127 -18.50 -14.00 -12.86
C ALA A 127 -18.48 -15.37 -12.15
N MET A 128 -17.70 -15.53 -11.07
CA MET A 128 -17.60 -16.78 -10.33
C MET A 128 -18.90 -17.10 -9.58
N HIS A 129 -19.39 -18.33 -9.72
CA HIS A 129 -20.57 -18.78 -8.98
C HIS A 129 -20.27 -18.95 -7.48
N SER A 130 -21.27 -18.69 -6.63
CA SER A 130 -21.12 -18.84 -5.17
C SER A 130 -20.76 -20.28 -4.74
N SER A 131 -21.18 -21.29 -5.51
CA SER A 131 -20.80 -22.69 -5.29
C SER A 131 -19.29 -22.92 -5.44
N GLN A 132 -18.69 -22.35 -6.49
CA GLN A 132 -17.25 -22.43 -6.73
C GLN A 132 -16.46 -21.71 -5.64
N ALA A 133 -16.93 -20.53 -5.21
CA ALA A 133 -16.33 -19.81 -4.09
C ALA A 133 -16.31 -20.65 -2.81
N TYR A 134 -17.43 -21.34 -2.51
CA TYR A 134 -17.53 -22.21 -1.35
C TYR A 134 -16.57 -23.41 -1.42
N GLU A 135 -16.41 -24.03 -2.59
CA GLU A 135 -15.45 -25.13 -2.76
C GLU A 135 -14.01 -24.72 -2.45
N TYR A 136 -13.59 -23.53 -2.89
CA TYR A 136 -12.27 -23.00 -2.59
C TYR A 136 -12.09 -22.71 -1.10
N LEU A 137 -13.09 -22.11 -0.45
CA LEU A 137 -13.05 -21.79 0.99
C LEU A 137 -13.10 -23.03 1.89
N LYS A 138 -13.77 -24.10 1.42
CA LYS A 138 -13.85 -25.38 2.16
C LYS A 138 -12.51 -26.09 2.28
N ALA A 139 -11.58 -25.87 1.35
CA ALA A 139 -10.30 -26.57 1.27
C ALA A 139 -9.30 -26.20 2.39
N LYS A 140 -9.59 -25.20 3.23
CA LYS A 140 -8.74 -24.75 4.36
C LYS A 140 -7.29 -24.39 3.98
N HIS A 141 -7.06 -24.01 2.72
CA HIS A 141 -5.79 -23.45 2.27
C HIS A 141 -5.81 -21.93 2.49
N ASP A 142 -4.92 -21.42 3.34
CA ASP A 142 -4.92 -20.03 3.78
C ASP A 142 -4.72 -19.03 2.62
N PRO A 143 -3.70 -19.15 1.75
CA PRO A 143 -3.54 -18.26 0.61
C PRO A 143 -4.75 -18.23 -0.31
N THR A 144 -5.38 -19.39 -0.58
CA THR A 144 -6.58 -19.46 -1.42
C THR A 144 -7.74 -18.71 -0.78
N SER A 145 -7.93 -18.89 0.53
CA SER A 145 -8.99 -18.19 1.27
C SER A 145 -8.76 -16.67 1.24
N VAL A 146 -7.53 -16.23 1.46
CA VAL A 146 -7.13 -14.82 1.33
C VAL A 146 -7.41 -14.29 -0.08
N GLY A 147 -7.00 -15.04 -1.11
CA GLY A 147 -7.13 -14.62 -2.50
C GLY A 147 -8.58 -14.50 -2.96
N VAL A 148 -9.43 -15.47 -2.59
CA VAL A 148 -10.87 -15.44 -2.90
C VAL A 148 -11.58 -14.33 -2.14
N LEU A 149 -11.34 -14.18 -0.84
CA LEU A 149 -12.02 -13.14 -0.03
C LEU A 149 -11.68 -11.73 -0.50
N LEU A 150 -10.39 -11.44 -0.73
CA LEU A 150 -9.97 -10.12 -1.23
C LEU A 150 -10.37 -9.91 -2.68
N GLY A 151 -10.24 -10.93 -3.53
CA GLY A 151 -10.62 -10.84 -4.94
C GLY A 151 -12.10 -10.58 -5.15
N LEU A 152 -12.97 -11.27 -4.39
CA LEU A 152 -14.42 -11.05 -4.42
C LEU A 152 -14.76 -9.66 -3.89
N ALA A 153 -14.15 -9.25 -2.77
CA ALA A 153 -14.42 -7.94 -2.19
C ALA A 153 -14.05 -6.78 -3.12
N VAL A 154 -12.96 -6.90 -3.88
CA VAL A 154 -12.58 -5.90 -4.89
C VAL A 154 -13.52 -5.93 -6.10
N SER A 155 -13.98 -7.10 -6.54
CA SER A 155 -14.94 -7.18 -7.66
C SER A 155 -16.27 -6.49 -7.33
N TYR A 156 -16.64 -6.48 -6.05
CA TYR A 156 -17.85 -5.84 -5.52
C TYR A 156 -17.51 -4.58 -4.68
N LEU A 157 -16.44 -3.85 -5.05
CA LEU A 157 -15.96 -2.68 -4.31
C LEU A 157 -17.08 -1.64 -4.12
N GLY A 158 -17.40 -1.32 -2.86
CA GLY A 158 -18.39 -0.31 -2.50
C GLY A 158 -19.85 -0.67 -2.80
N THR A 159 -20.16 -1.81 -3.39
CA THR A 159 -21.55 -2.18 -3.76
C THR A 159 -22.39 -2.59 -2.56
N SER A 160 -21.77 -2.97 -1.44
CA SER A 160 -22.43 -3.51 -0.25
C SER A 160 -23.28 -4.76 -0.53
N ASP A 161 -22.84 -5.60 -1.48
CA ASP A 161 -23.58 -6.81 -1.85
C ASP A 161 -23.80 -7.75 -0.64
N PRO A 162 -25.06 -8.14 -0.33
CA PRO A 162 -25.35 -8.94 0.84
C PRO A 162 -24.84 -10.38 0.74
N THR A 163 -24.74 -10.93 -0.48
CA THR A 163 -24.25 -12.31 -0.67
C THR A 163 -22.77 -12.41 -0.37
N VAL A 164 -21.96 -11.50 -0.91
CA VAL A 164 -20.50 -11.48 -0.65
C VAL A 164 -20.23 -11.06 0.80
N THR A 165 -21.02 -10.13 1.34
CA THR A 165 -20.93 -9.77 2.76
C THR A 165 -21.23 -10.97 3.67
N SER A 166 -22.20 -11.83 3.31
CA SER A 166 -22.49 -13.04 4.08
C SER A 166 -21.31 -14.01 4.07
N VAL A 167 -20.69 -14.23 2.90
CA VAL A 167 -19.49 -15.08 2.75
C VAL A 167 -18.35 -14.55 3.62
N VAL A 168 -18.05 -13.24 3.55
CA VAL A 168 -16.99 -12.62 4.35
C VAL A 168 -17.30 -12.69 5.85
N SER A 169 -18.56 -12.48 6.26
CA SER A 169 -18.96 -12.46 7.67
C SER A 169 -18.75 -13.79 8.40
N ILE A 170 -18.83 -14.92 7.69
CA ILE A 170 -18.59 -16.26 8.26
C ILE A 170 -17.15 -16.38 8.78
N HIS A 171 -16.20 -15.67 8.19
CA HIS A 171 -14.80 -15.70 8.61
C HIS A 171 -14.48 -14.73 9.76
N LEU A 172 -15.40 -13.83 10.11
CA LEU A 172 -15.26 -12.85 11.20
C LEU A 172 -16.13 -13.24 12.39
N THR A 173 -15.49 -13.73 13.46
CA THR A 173 -16.17 -14.15 14.69
C THR A 173 -17.00 -13.04 15.34
N ALA A 174 -16.59 -11.79 15.14
CA ALA A 174 -17.28 -10.59 15.63
C ALA A 174 -18.70 -10.41 15.07
N LEU A 175 -18.95 -10.95 13.89
CA LEU A 175 -20.22 -10.80 13.17
C LEU A 175 -21.15 -11.99 13.41
N HIS A 176 -20.69 -13.01 14.13
CA HIS A 176 -21.50 -14.19 14.40
C HIS A 176 -22.58 -13.89 15.46
N PRO A 177 -23.77 -14.51 15.33
CA PRO A 177 -24.81 -14.38 16.35
C PRO A 177 -24.32 -14.82 17.74
N PRO A 178 -24.79 -14.17 18.83
CA PRO A 178 -24.45 -14.60 20.18
C PRO A 178 -24.94 -16.05 20.38
N ARG A 179 -24.01 -16.97 20.70
CA ARG A 179 -24.19 -18.44 20.89
C ARG A 179 -23.95 -19.35 19.68
N SER A 180 -23.47 -18.86 18.53
CA SER A 180 -23.00 -19.75 17.46
C SER A 180 -21.66 -20.40 17.80
N SER A 181 -21.40 -21.60 17.26
CA SER A 181 -20.08 -22.22 17.33
C SER A 181 -19.05 -21.38 16.58
N SER A 182 -17.98 -20.96 17.25
CA SER A 182 -16.87 -20.24 16.60
C SER A 182 -16.16 -21.16 15.62
N LEU A 183 -16.10 -20.78 14.34
CA LEU A 183 -15.29 -21.46 13.35
C LEU A 183 -13.80 -21.23 13.65
N ASN A 184 -13.01 -22.30 13.63
CA ASN A 184 -11.55 -22.19 13.74
C ASN A 184 -10.98 -21.68 12.40
N VAL A 185 -10.84 -20.36 12.30
CA VAL A 185 -10.32 -19.67 11.12
C VAL A 185 -8.92 -19.13 11.45
N SER A 186 -7.98 -19.29 10.52
CA SER A 186 -6.61 -18.80 10.66
C SER A 186 -6.55 -17.27 10.80
N GLY A 187 -5.49 -16.76 11.44
CA GLY A 187 -5.29 -15.31 11.62
C GLY A 187 -5.18 -14.57 10.29
N MET A 188 -4.56 -15.18 9.28
CA MET A 188 -4.44 -14.62 7.93
C MET A 188 -5.80 -14.48 7.25
N THR A 189 -6.65 -15.52 7.31
CA THR A 189 -7.99 -15.47 6.73
C THR A 189 -8.89 -14.47 7.45
N LYS A 190 -8.81 -14.37 8.79
CA LYS A 190 -9.52 -13.33 9.57
C LYS A 190 -9.11 -11.92 9.16
N SER A 191 -7.80 -11.70 9.00
CA SER A 191 -7.25 -10.42 8.55
C SER A 191 -7.77 -10.04 7.17
N ALA A 192 -7.69 -10.97 6.22
CA ALA A 192 -8.21 -10.77 4.87
C ALA A 192 -9.71 -10.51 4.86
N ALA A 193 -10.49 -11.23 5.68
CA ALA A 193 -11.93 -11.02 5.81
C ALA A 193 -12.26 -9.62 6.38
N ALA A 194 -11.48 -9.10 7.33
CA ALA A 194 -11.69 -7.76 7.86
C ALA A 194 -11.49 -6.68 6.78
N VAL A 195 -10.38 -6.75 6.02
CA VAL A 195 -10.15 -5.84 4.89
C VAL A 195 -11.19 -6.03 3.79
N ALA A 196 -11.57 -7.26 3.47
CA ALA A 196 -12.61 -7.57 2.49
C ALA A 196 -13.95 -6.91 2.85
N LEU A 197 -14.36 -6.96 4.13
CA LEU A 197 -15.54 -6.25 4.62
C LEU A 197 -15.40 -4.72 4.42
N GLY A 198 -14.22 -4.18 4.68
CA GLY A 198 -13.89 -2.78 4.44
C GLY A 198 -14.05 -2.39 2.96
N LEU A 199 -13.52 -3.19 2.05
CA LEU A 199 -13.58 -2.98 0.60
C LEU A 199 -15.02 -3.10 0.05
N LEU A 200 -15.82 -4.06 0.53
CA LEU A 200 -17.24 -4.17 0.14
C LEU A 200 -18.05 -2.93 0.53
N HIS A 201 -17.72 -2.34 1.68
CA HIS A 201 -18.38 -1.16 2.24
C HIS A 201 -17.55 0.12 2.04
N PHE A 202 -16.73 0.18 0.99
CA PHE A 202 -15.83 1.30 0.68
C PHE A 202 -16.57 2.64 0.67
N GLY A 203 -16.23 3.55 1.59
CA GLY A 203 -16.82 4.87 1.68
C GLY A 203 -18.33 4.92 2.00
N THR A 204 -18.97 3.80 2.32
CA THR A 204 -20.43 3.73 2.57
C THR A 204 -20.84 4.40 3.87
N GLY A 205 -19.93 4.50 4.86
CA GLY A 205 -20.21 5.07 6.18
C GLY A 205 -21.12 4.19 7.05
N ARG A 206 -21.18 2.87 6.79
CA ARG A 206 -22.04 1.95 7.55
C ARG A 206 -21.53 1.76 8.98
N ARG A 207 -22.08 2.56 9.89
CA ARG A 207 -21.67 2.65 11.31
C ARG A 207 -21.72 1.32 12.06
N SER A 208 -22.67 0.42 11.72
CA SER A 208 -22.79 -0.88 12.40
C SER A 208 -21.53 -1.72 12.28
N TYR A 209 -20.96 -1.82 11.08
CA TYR A 209 -19.72 -2.58 10.86
C TYR A 209 -18.51 -1.84 11.41
N ALA A 210 -18.47 -0.51 11.28
CA ALA A 210 -17.41 0.30 11.87
C ALA A 210 -17.34 0.13 13.40
N ASP A 211 -18.47 0.18 14.10
CA ASP A 211 -18.50 0.02 15.56
C ASP A 211 -18.13 -1.41 15.99
N ILE A 212 -18.42 -2.44 15.18
CA ILE A 212 -18.00 -3.83 15.43
C ILE A 212 -16.48 -3.97 15.27
N LEU A 213 -15.91 -3.44 14.18
CA LEU A 213 -14.46 -3.46 13.94
C LEU A 213 -13.69 -2.70 15.02
N LEU A 214 -14.23 -1.57 15.51
CA LEU A 214 -13.64 -0.83 16.62
C LEU A 214 -13.66 -1.64 17.92
N ARG A 215 -14.75 -2.37 18.22
CA ARG A 215 -14.81 -3.27 19.38
C ARG A 215 -13.82 -4.42 19.27
N GLU A 216 -13.66 -5.00 18.09
CA GLU A 216 -12.65 -6.04 17.84
C GLU A 216 -11.25 -5.50 18.10
N MET A 217 -10.93 -4.30 17.62
CA MET A 217 -9.65 -3.64 17.90
C MET A 217 -9.42 -3.41 19.41
N CYS A 218 -10.47 -3.04 20.15
CA CYS A 218 -10.37 -2.87 21.59
C CYS A 218 -10.24 -4.20 22.35
N GLY A 219 -10.83 -5.28 21.82
CA GLY A 219 -10.89 -6.60 22.47
C GLY A 219 -9.63 -7.46 22.29
N MET A 220 -8.64 -7.02 21.52
CA MET A 220 -7.41 -7.78 21.32
C MET A 220 -6.53 -7.75 22.57
N THR A 221 -6.43 -8.90 23.23
CA THR A 221 -5.60 -9.08 24.43
C THR A 221 -4.30 -9.84 24.12
N VAL A 222 -3.27 -9.53 24.90
CA VAL A 222 -1.99 -10.25 24.86
C VAL A 222 -2.17 -11.62 25.53
N THR A 223 -1.70 -12.68 24.89
CA THR A 223 -1.45 -13.95 25.57
C THR A 223 0.06 -14.04 25.80
N ALA A 224 0.47 -14.58 26.94
CA ALA A 224 1.89 -14.70 27.30
C ALA A 224 2.75 -15.47 26.28
N VAL A 225 2.10 -16.25 25.39
CA VAL A 225 2.72 -16.88 24.22
C VAL A 225 2.17 -16.18 22.96
N GLU A 226 3.04 -15.53 22.19
CA GLU A 226 2.70 -15.05 20.85
C GLU A 226 2.76 -16.21 19.86
N ASP A 227 1.62 -16.80 19.53
CA ASP A 227 1.54 -17.71 18.39
C ASP A 227 1.60 -16.88 17.11
N GLY A 228 2.74 -16.91 16.41
CA GLY A 228 2.93 -16.22 15.12
C GLY A 228 1.89 -16.60 14.06
N THR A 229 1.28 -17.79 14.18
CA THR A 229 0.18 -18.28 13.33
C THR A 229 -1.12 -17.49 13.52
N LEU A 230 -1.31 -16.82 14.67
CA LEU A 230 -2.51 -16.03 14.95
C LEU A 230 -2.50 -14.65 14.30
N CYS A 231 -1.35 -14.16 13.82
CA CYS A 231 -1.22 -12.90 13.08
C CYS A 231 -2.00 -11.72 13.71
N ARG A 232 -1.94 -11.57 15.04
CA ARG A 232 -2.80 -10.62 15.78
C ARG A 232 -2.55 -9.17 15.40
N GLU A 233 -1.29 -8.78 15.21
CA GLU A 233 -0.92 -7.44 14.72
C GLU A 233 -1.50 -7.17 13.32
N ALA A 234 -1.40 -8.12 12.40
CA ALA A 234 -1.99 -7.99 11.07
C ALA A 234 -3.53 -7.92 11.12
N TYR A 235 -4.18 -8.67 12.02
CA TYR A 235 -5.64 -8.59 12.21
C TYR A 235 -6.05 -7.23 12.79
N ALA A 236 -5.34 -6.75 13.82
CA ALA A 236 -5.53 -5.42 14.39
C ALA A 236 -5.47 -4.34 13.31
N LEU A 237 -4.38 -4.35 12.55
CA LEU A 237 -4.13 -3.41 11.48
C LEU A 237 -5.21 -3.53 10.39
N SER A 238 -5.63 -4.74 10.05
CA SER A 238 -6.72 -5.01 9.08
C SER A 238 -8.05 -4.42 9.54
N CYS A 239 -8.40 -4.54 10.82
CA CYS A 239 -9.59 -3.90 11.38
C CYS A 239 -9.49 -2.37 11.34
N GLY A 240 -8.31 -1.81 11.61
CA GLY A 240 -8.06 -0.36 11.51
C GLY A 240 -8.21 0.17 10.08
N PHE A 241 -7.63 -0.54 9.09
CA PHE A 241 -7.84 -0.24 7.68
C PHE A 241 -9.30 -0.37 7.28
N ALA A 242 -9.96 -1.47 7.63
CA ALA A 242 -11.35 -1.70 7.29
C ALA A 242 -12.28 -0.61 7.86
N PHE A 243 -12.08 -0.23 9.14
CA PHE A 243 -12.78 0.89 9.76
C PHE A 243 -12.56 2.18 8.97
N GLY A 244 -11.30 2.50 8.71
CA GLY A 244 -10.90 3.72 8.00
C GLY A 244 -11.45 3.80 6.57
N ILE A 245 -11.49 2.67 5.86
CA ILE A 245 -12.04 2.57 4.49
C ILE A 245 -13.57 2.71 4.50
N ILE A 246 -14.28 2.13 5.46
CA ILE A 246 -15.74 2.27 5.58
C ILE A 246 -16.12 3.72 5.88
N MET A 247 -15.34 4.37 6.76
CA MET A 247 -15.57 5.75 7.24
C MET A 247 -14.76 6.79 6.46
N LEU A 248 -14.23 6.44 5.28
CA LEU A 248 -13.29 7.25 4.52
C LEU A 248 -13.82 8.68 4.30
N GLY A 249 -13.05 9.67 4.77
CA GLY A 249 -13.35 11.09 4.61
C GLY A 249 -14.61 11.60 5.34
N ARG A 250 -15.31 10.76 6.11
CA ARG A 250 -16.55 11.16 6.82
C ARG A 250 -16.29 12.08 8.01
N GLY A 251 -15.04 12.18 8.47
CA GLY A 251 -14.63 13.13 9.51
C GLY A 251 -14.63 14.60 9.06
N ARG A 252 -14.90 14.87 7.78
CA ARG A 252 -15.15 16.22 7.23
C ARG A 252 -16.53 16.75 7.61
N ASP A 253 -17.50 15.86 7.82
CA ASP A 253 -18.89 16.22 8.12
C ASP A 253 -19.11 16.30 9.64
N GLN A 254 -19.43 17.49 10.17
CA GLN A 254 -19.64 17.72 11.60
C GLN A 254 -21.03 17.27 12.13
N SER A 255 -21.81 16.56 11.31
CA SER A 255 -23.25 16.33 11.54
C SER A 255 -23.59 15.41 12.72
N SER A 256 -22.60 14.80 13.40
CA SER A 256 -22.83 13.83 14.48
C SER A 256 -21.80 13.93 15.63
N ALA A 257 -21.62 15.15 16.17
CA ALA A 257 -20.59 15.47 17.16
C ALA A 257 -20.56 14.58 18.43
N ALA A 258 -21.70 14.12 18.95
CA ALA A 258 -21.75 13.41 20.23
C ALA A 258 -21.08 12.01 20.18
N LYS A 259 -21.47 11.18 19.20
CA LYS A 259 -20.86 9.84 19.00
C LYS A 259 -19.44 9.91 18.45
N GLU A 260 -19.10 11.02 17.81
CA GLU A 260 -17.76 11.28 17.30
C GLU A 260 -16.76 11.54 18.44
N GLY A 261 -17.15 12.35 19.43
CA GLY A 261 -16.34 12.61 20.61
C GLY A 261 -16.02 11.34 21.41
N GLU A 262 -16.96 10.41 21.53
CA GLU A 262 -16.72 9.10 22.16
C GLU A 262 -15.67 8.28 21.39
N ARG A 263 -15.79 8.21 20.05
CA ARG A 263 -14.82 7.49 19.21
C ARG A 263 -13.43 8.12 19.26
N LEU A 264 -13.33 9.45 19.23
CA LEU A 264 -12.05 10.14 19.34
C LEU A 264 -11.38 9.87 20.70
N ARG A 265 -12.14 9.80 21.78
CA ARG A 265 -11.63 9.36 23.09
C ARG A 265 -11.14 7.92 23.06
N THR A 266 -11.88 7.01 22.42
CA THR A 266 -11.44 5.62 22.22
C THR A 266 -10.13 5.55 21.43
N PHE A 267 -10.02 6.28 20.32
CA PHE A 267 -8.78 6.32 19.54
C PHE A 267 -7.61 6.91 20.31
N ARG A 268 -7.84 7.98 21.08
CA ARG A 268 -6.80 8.55 21.95
C ARG A 268 -6.30 7.52 22.96
N ALA A 269 -7.20 6.74 23.58
CA ALA A 269 -6.82 5.66 24.48
C ALA A 269 -6.01 4.55 23.77
N LEU A 270 -6.37 4.17 22.55
CA LEU A 270 -5.64 3.17 21.77
C LEU A 270 -4.27 3.66 21.25
N ILE A 271 -4.10 4.97 21.05
CA ILE A 271 -2.88 5.56 20.50
C ILE A 271 -1.88 5.92 21.60
N LEU A 272 -2.34 6.54 22.69
CA LEU A 272 -1.51 7.14 23.74
C LEU A 272 -1.57 6.41 25.10
N ASP A 273 -2.44 5.41 25.25
CA ASP A 273 -2.68 4.70 26.53
C ASP A 273 -3.23 5.59 27.67
N GLU A 274 -3.80 6.74 27.34
CA GLU A 274 -4.36 7.70 28.31
C GLU A 274 -5.78 7.32 28.79
N GLY A 275 -6.15 6.05 28.73
CA GLY A 275 -7.51 5.58 28.90
C GLY A 275 -7.89 5.15 30.32
N ASN A 276 -8.25 6.08 31.21
CA ASN A 276 -8.96 5.76 32.46
C ASN A 276 -10.44 5.33 32.23
N HIS A 277 -10.85 5.06 30.99
CA HIS A 277 -12.24 4.82 30.59
C HIS A 277 -12.46 3.40 30.05
N ARG A 278 -13.68 2.87 30.19
CA ARG A 278 -14.02 1.52 29.70
C ARG A 278 -14.00 1.51 28.17
N LEU A 279 -13.07 0.74 27.59
CA LEU A 279 -13.02 0.51 26.15
C LEU A 279 -14.23 -0.34 25.70
N PRO A 280 -14.82 -0.07 24.51
CA PRO A 280 -15.93 -0.84 23.98
C PRO A 280 -15.61 -2.33 23.89
N GLY A 281 -16.48 -3.19 24.44
CA GLY A 281 -16.35 -4.65 24.36
C GLY A 281 -15.54 -5.30 25.51
N LEU A 282 -14.93 -4.52 26.40
CA LEU A 282 -14.20 -5.04 27.56
C LEU A 282 -15.05 -4.96 28.84
N SER A 283 -15.16 -6.08 29.55
CA SER A 283 -15.90 -6.19 30.82
C SER A 283 -15.17 -5.55 32.01
N HIS A 284 -13.84 -5.44 31.93
CA HIS A 284 -12.98 -4.90 32.98
C HIS A 284 -12.16 -3.71 32.47
N ALA A 285 -12.18 -2.60 33.22
CA ALA A 285 -11.43 -1.38 32.90
C ALA A 285 -9.89 -1.51 33.00
N ARG A 286 -9.36 -2.67 33.42
CA ARG A 286 -7.92 -2.87 33.74
C ARG A 286 -7.16 -3.78 32.77
N SER A 287 -7.78 -4.26 31.69
CA SER A 287 -7.02 -4.91 30.62
C SER A 287 -6.51 -3.81 29.68
N ALA A 288 -5.38 -3.19 30.03
CA ALA A 288 -4.76 -2.19 29.17
C ALA A 288 -4.45 -2.83 27.81
N PRO A 289 -4.92 -2.25 26.68
CA PRO A 289 -4.59 -2.76 25.37
C PRO A 289 -3.09 -2.61 25.12
N ASP A 290 -2.48 -3.55 24.40
CA ASP A 290 -1.09 -3.37 23.98
C ASP A 290 -1.04 -2.28 22.91
N ILE A 291 -0.40 -1.17 23.26
CA ILE A 291 -0.17 -0.01 22.38
C ILE A 291 0.55 -0.46 21.11
N ASN A 292 1.46 -1.43 21.21
CA ASN A 292 2.23 -1.89 20.05
C ASN A 292 1.36 -2.53 18.97
N ILE A 293 0.25 -3.16 19.37
CA ILE A 293 -0.71 -3.82 18.47
C ILE A 293 -1.80 -2.84 18.02
N THR A 294 -2.33 -2.05 18.96
CA THR A 294 -3.52 -1.23 18.73
C THR A 294 -3.21 0.16 18.17
N SER A 295 -2.08 0.77 18.53
CA SER A 295 -1.67 2.10 18.05
C SER A 295 -1.54 2.19 16.53
N PRO A 296 -0.91 1.25 15.79
CA PRO A 296 -0.82 1.35 14.34
C PRO A 296 -2.18 1.24 13.66
N ALA A 297 -3.03 0.33 14.14
CA ALA A 297 -4.40 0.17 13.65
C ALA A 297 -5.25 1.43 13.86
N ALA A 298 -5.22 1.99 15.07
CA ALA A 298 -5.93 3.21 15.43
C ALA A 298 -5.42 4.42 14.63
N THR A 299 -4.10 4.55 14.46
CA THR A 299 -3.48 5.64 13.71
C THR A 299 -3.95 5.64 12.24
N VAL A 300 -3.98 4.48 11.58
CA VAL A 300 -4.48 4.34 10.21
C VAL A 300 -5.99 4.62 10.13
N ALA A 301 -6.78 4.10 11.07
CA ALA A 301 -8.22 4.32 11.12
C ALA A 301 -8.56 5.82 11.21
N VAL A 302 -7.86 6.55 12.08
CA VAL A 302 -8.00 8.01 12.23
C VAL A 302 -7.56 8.73 10.96
N ALA A 303 -6.41 8.37 10.39
CA ALA A 303 -5.88 8.99 9.17
C ALA A 303 -6.87 8.93 8.00
N LEU A 304 -7.50 7.77 7.79
CA LEU A 304 -8.47 7.56 6.69
C LEU A 304 -9.83 8.20 6.99
N THR A 305 -10.30 8.14 8.23
CA THR A 305 -11.59 8.74 8.62
C THR A 305 -11.56 10.27 8.47
N TYR A 306 -10.46 10.90 8.88
CA TYR A 306 -10.27 12.36 8.88
C TYR A 306 -9.38 12.85 7.73
N LEU A 307 -9.23 12.04 6.68
CA LEU A 307 -8.42 12.34 5.50
C LEU A 307 -8.80 13.72 4.92
N ARG A 308 -7.83 14.62 4.78
CA ARG A 308 -8.02 15.99 4.23
C ARG A 308 -9.08 16.83 4.95
N SER A 309 -9.31 16.58 6.24
CA SER A 309 -10.28 17.36 7.03
C SER A 309 -9.70 18.67 7.58
N GLU A 310 -8.38 18.83 7.59
CA GLU A 310 -7.66 19.99 8.16
C GLU A 310 -7.98 20.25 9.65
N ARG A 311 -8.43 19.21 10.35
CA ARG A 311 -8.83 19.26 11.75
C ARG A 311 -7.62 19.13 12.67
N LYS A 312 -7.31 20.21 13.39
CA LYS A 312 -6.19 20.29 14.32
C LYS A 312 -6.41 19.43 15.56
N ASP A 313 -7.63 19.42 16.10
CA ASP A 313 -8.02 18.62 17.26
C ASP A 313 -7.72 17.12 17.08
N VAL A 314 -7.90 16.60 15.87
CA VAL A 314 -7.57 15.22 15.52
C VAL A 314 -6.07 15.05 15.24
N ALA A 315 -5.46 16.03 14.58
CA ALA A 315 -4.03 16.02 14.30
C ALA A 315 -3.17 16.04 15.59
N ASP A 316 -3.67 16.66 16.66
CA ASP A 316 -3.01 16.73 17.97
C ASP A 316 -3.02 15.35 18.69
N ILE A 317 -4.01 14.49 18.42
CA ILE A 317 -3.99 13.08 18.91
C ILE A 317 -2.83 12.29 18.28
N LEU A 318 -2.38 12.71 17.10
CA LEU A 318 -1.31 12.10 16.32
C LEU A 318 0.04 12.80 16.51
N GLU A 319 0.18 13.61 17.56
CA GLU A 319 1.36 14.40 17.82
C GLU A 319 2.61 13.54 18.06
N ILE A 320 3.75 14.08 17.63
CA ILE A 320 5.06 13.48 17.83
C ILE A 320 5.50 13.83 19.26
N PRO A 321 6.07 12.90 20.05
CA PRO A 321 6.48 13.19 21.43
C PRO A 321 7.38 14.42 21.54
N ASP A 322 7.08 15.35 22.46
CA ASP A 322 7.79 16.63 22.64
C ASP A 322 8.99 16.58 23.60
N SER A 323 9.19 15.46 24.29
CA SER A 323 10.26 15.28 25.26
C SER A 323 11.01 13.96 25.04
N LEU A 324 12.28 13.93 25.46
CA LEU A 324 13.11 12.71 25.40
C LEU A 324 12.45 11.55 26.17
N ARG A 325 11.88 11.82 27.35
CA ARG A 325 11.24 10.77 28.17
C ARG A 325 10.05 10.14 27.46
N THR A 326 9.22 10.95 26.81
CA THR A 326 8.05 10.45 26.06
C THR A 326 8.46 9.73 24.78
N LEU A 327 9.61 10.08 24.20
CA LEU A 327 10.15 9.42 23.01
C LEU A 327 10.55 7.97 23.30
N ASP A 328 11.12 7.70 24.49
CA ASP A 328 11.55 6.36 24.90
C ASP A 328 10.40 5.34 24.98
N TYR A 329 9.17 5.80 25.17
CA TYR A 329 7.97 4.94 25.21
C TYR A 329 7.36 4.65 23.84
N VAL A 330 7.82 5.30 22.77
CA VAL A 330 7.21 5.19 21.43
C VAL A 330 8.18 4.52 20.47
N ARG A 331 7.75 3.40 19.88
CA ARG A 331 8.55 2.70 18.87
C ARG A 331 8.74 3.58 17.62
N PRO A 332 9.92 3.51 16.95
CA PRO A 332 10.20 4.36 15.79
C PRO A 332 9.32 4.14 14.56
N ASP A 333 8.78 2.94 14.37
CA ASP A 333 7.83 2.62 13.30
C ASP A 333 6.48 3.33 13.51
N LEU A 334 6.05 3.48 14.76
CA LEU A 334 4.87 4.27 15.12
C LEU A 334 5.09 5.76 14.90
N LEU A 335 6.31 6.28 15.14
CA LEU A 335 6.64 7.68 14.84
C LEU A 335 6.49 8.00 13.35
N LEU A 336 6.97 7.10 12.49
CA LEU A 336 6.81 7.22 11.04
C LEU A 336 5.32 7.26 10.67
N LEU A 337 4.53 6.32 11.20
CA LEU A 337 3.12 6.20 10.90
C LEU A 337 2.29 7.40 11.43
N ARG A 338 2.59 7.90 12.63
CA ARG A 338 1.95 9.10 13.20
C ARG A 338 2.27 10.34 12.39
N THR A 339 3.54 10.52 12.01
CA THR A 339 3.97 11.64 11.15
C THR A 339 3.24 11.59 9.81
N LEU A 340 3.11 10.41 9.19
CA LEU A 340 2.34 10.22 7.97
C LEU A 340 0.86 10.56 8.20
N ALA A 341 0.22 9.94 9.19
CA ALA A 341 -1.20 10.09 9.48
C ALA A 341 -1.59 11.54 9.76
N ARG A 342 -0.79 12.25 10.56
CA ARG A 342 -0.98 13.68 10.85
C ARG A 342 -0.97 14.51 9.57
N ASN A 343 -0.04 14.24 8.65
CA ASN A 343 0.05 14.94 7.36
C ASN A 343 -1.03 14.52 6.36
N LEU A 344 -1.63 13.34 6.48
CA LEU A 344 -2.81 12.96 5.70
C LEU A 344 -4.08 13.70 6.17
N VAL A 345 -4.18 14.02 7.47
CA VAL A 345 -5.24 14.86 8.03
C VAL A 345 -5.05 16.33 7.64
N LEU A 346 -3.82 16.85 7.82
CA LEU A 346 -3.39 18.21 7.47
C LEU A 346 -2.79 18.26 6.05
N TRP A 347 -3.62 17.95 5.06
CA TRP A 347 -3.19 17.72 3.68
C TRP A 347 -2.71 18.99 2.96
N LYS A 348 -3.38 20.12 3.20
CA LYS A 348 -3.03 21.39 2.54
C LYS A 348 -1.63 21.86 2.91
N GLY A 349 -1.23 21.65 4.17
CA GLY A 349 0.07 22.06 4.69
C GLY A 349 1.27 21.29 4.15
N VAL A 350 1.08 20.19 3.42
CA VAL A 350 2.19 19.37 2.88
C VAL A 350 2.85 20.07 1.68
N ALA A 351 4.11 20.50 1.85
CA ALA A 351 4.90 21.19 0.83
C ALA A 351 5.99 20.30 0.21
N LYS A 352 6.45 20.69 -0.98
CA LYS A 352 7.48 19.96 -1.77
C LYS A 352 8.92 20.24 -1.28
N SER A 353 9.10 21.26 -0.43
CA SER A 353 10.40 21.79 -0.05
C SER A 353 11.14 20.95 1.00
N LYS A 354 12.47 21.06 1.01
CA LYS A 354 13.33 20.40 2.01
C LYS A 354 13.08 20.95 3.41
N GLU A 355 12.90 22.26 3.52
CA GLU A 355 12.63 22.97 4.76
C GLU A 355 11.36 22.44 5.43
N TRP A 356 10.31 22.15 4.64
CA TRP A 356 9.09 21.56 5.18
C TRP A 356 9.32 20.21 5.84
N VAL A 357 10.13 19.33 5.23
CA VAL A 357 10.45 18.02 5.81
C VAL A 357 11.26 18.17 7.08
N GLU A 358 12.23 19.09 7.11
CA GLU A 358 13.06 19.34 8.29
C GLU A 358 12.25 19.95 9.45
N ASN A 359 11.23 20.77 9.14
CA ASN A 359 10.31 21.34 10.12
C ASN A 359 9.36 20.32 10.77
N GLN A 360 9.23 19.10 10.23
CA GLN A 360 8.46 18.03 10.89
C GLN A 360 9.20 17.43 12.08
N VAL A 361 10.51 17.65 12.18
CA VAL A 361 11.32 17.13 13.29
C VAL A 361 11.18 18.07 14.49
N PRO A 362 10.78 17.57 15.68
CA PRO A 362 10.66 18.39 16.87
C PRO A 362 11.96 19.11 17.25
N ALA A 363 11.84 20.34 17.74
CA ALA A 363 12.98 21.19 18.06
C ALA A 363 13.95 20.53 19.07
N PHE A 364 13.43 19.86 20.10
CA PHE A 364 14.26 19.19 21.11
C PHE A 364 15.16 18.10 20.49
N LEU A 365 14.66 17.37 19.49
CA LEU A 365 15.40 16.30 18.82
C LEU A 365 16.49 16.90 17.91
N ALA A 366 16.17 17.99 17.22
CA ALA A 366 17.14 18.74 16.42
C ALA A 366 18.27 19.30 17.30
N THR A 367 17.95 19.89 18.45
CA THR A 367 18.96 20.42 19.38
C THR A 367 19.80 19.32 20.02
N ALA A 368 19.19 18.20 20.42
CA ALA A 368 19.90 17.08 21.04
C ALA A 368 20.93 16.47 20.07
N LEU A 369 20.56 16.30 18.81
CA LEU A 369 21.48 15.80 17.77
C LEU A 369 22.57 16.81 17.42
N ALA A 370 22.26 18.10 17.42
CA ALA A 370 23.26 19.15 17.20
C ALA A 370 24.31 19.20 18.33
N GLN A 371 23.87 19.03 19.58
CA GLN A 371 24.75 18.99 20.76
C GLN A 371 25.59 17.71 20.82
N ALA A 372 25.03 16.56 20.42
CA ALA A 372 25.71 15.28 20.50
C ALA A 372 26.74 15.05 19.37
N GLY A 373 26.65 15.78 18.26
CA GLY A 373 27.62 15.72 17.16
C GLY A 373 27.83 14.30 16.61
N LYS A 374 29.08 13.83 16.58
CA LYS A 374 29.44 12.47 16.10
C LYS A 374 29.16 11.34 17.10
N THR A 375 28.87 11.68 18.36
CA THR A 375 28.54 10.74 19.44
C THR A 375 27.05 10.73 19.74
N ALA A 376 26.22 11.01 18.73
CA ALA A 376 24.77 10.94 18.86
C ALA A 376 24.30 9.54 19.25
N ASP A 377 23.34 9.50 20.17
CA ASP A 377 22.66 8.28 20.56
C ASP A 377 22.02 7.63 19.31
N PRO A 378 22.28 6.34 19.04
CA PRO A 378 21.63 5.62 17.94
C PRO A 378 20.11 5.77 17.94
N ASP A 379 19.45 5.82 19.10
CA ASP A 379 17.99 5.84 19.20
C ASP A 379 17.40 7.18 18.75
N LEU A 380 18.06 8.30 19.08
CA LEU A 380 17.69 9.63 18.59
C LEU A 380 17.84 9.74 17.07
N GLU A 381 18.89 9.14 16.51
CA GLU A 381 19.05 9.10 15.06
C GLU A 381 17.97 8.26 14.38
N ILE A 382 17.61 7.11 14.94
CA ILE A 382 16.52 6.26 14.42
C ILE A 382 15.21 7.05 14.44
N ALA A 383 14.87 7.70 15.57
CA ALA A 383 13.66 8.50 15.70
C ALA A 383 13.59 9.63 14.66
N ARG A 384 14.70 10.38 14.47
CA ARG A 384 14.75 11.45 13.46
C ARG A 384 14.48 10.91 12.06
N TRP A 385 15.15 9.82 11.68
CA TRP A 385 15.00 9.26 10.35
C TRP A 385 13.62 8.64 10.10
N SER A 386 12.99 8.07 11.12
CA SER A 386 11.59 7.61 11.04
C SER A 386 10.61 8.76 10.78
N ILE A 387 10.76 9.90 11.47
CA ILE A 387 9.93 11.09 11.26
C ILE A 387 10.14 11.65 9.85
N VAL A 388 11.40 11.80 9.43
CA VAL A 388 11.76 12.27 8.08
C VAL A 388 11.20 11.33 7.01
N ALA A 389 11.26 10.01 7.21
CA ALA A 389 10.69 9.03 6.29
C ALA A 389 9.16 9.15 6.20
N GLY A 390 8.47 9.37 7.33
CA GLY A 390 7.02 9.60 7.37
C GLY A 390 6.61 10.87 6.63
N ALA A 391 7.37 11.96 6.79
CA ALA A 391 7.17 13.21 6.06
C ALA A 391 7.44 13.07 4.56
N CYS A 392 8.53 12.39 4.18
CA CYS A 392 8.82 12.05 2.77
C CYS A 392 7.70 11.20 2.17
N PHE A 393 7.14 10.28 2.94
CA PHE A 393 6.04 9.44 2.48
C PHE A 393 4.76 10.24 2.27
N ALA A 394 4.47 11.22 3.14
CA ALA A 394 3.36 12.15 2.96
C ALA A 394 3.49 12.98 1.66
N ILE A 395 4.69 13.45 1.31
CA ILE A 395 4.97 14.06 0.00
C ILE A 395 4.66 13.06 -1.13
N GLY A 396 5.06 11.80 -0.98
CA GLY A 396 4.75 10.72 -1.91
C GLY A 396 3.26 10.54 -2.17
N PHE A 397 2.42 10.57 -1.12
CA PHE A 397 0.96 10.51 -1.25
C PHE A 397 0.38 11.76 -1.91
N LYS A 398 0.82 12.96 -1.51
CA LYS A 398 0.25 14.21 -2.06
C LYS A 398 0.55 14.41 -3.53
N TYR A 399 1.76 14.06 -3.95
CA TYR A 399 2.25 14.30 -5.30
C TYR A 399 2.35 13.00 -6.13
N ALA A 400 1.59 11.96 -5.75
CA ALA A 400 1.56 10.68 -6.47
C ALA A 400 1.22 10.89 -7.96
N GLY A 401 2.08 10.37 -8.84
CA GLY A 401 1.91 10.44 -10.30
C GLY A 401 1.89 11.86 -10.89
N THR A 402 2.36 12.88 -10.16
CA THR A 402 2.39 14.26 -10.67
C THR A 402 3.66 14.61 -11.45
N ALA A 403 4.71 13.80 -11.33
CA ALA A 403 6.02 14.07 -11.91
C ALA A 403 6.61 15.45 -11.49
N ALA A 404 6.32 15.91 -10.27
CA ALA A 404 6.79 17.21 -9.78
C ALA A 404 8.31 17.22 -9.53
N ALA A 405 9.02 18.12 -10.21
CA ALA A 405 10.48 18.23 -10.16
C ALA A 405 11.03 18.61 -8.77
N GLU A 406 10.34 19.50 -8.05
CA GLU A 406 10.75 19.93 -6.72
C GLU A 406 10.64 18.80 -5.69
N ALA A 407 9.49 18.09 -5.67
CA ALA A 407 9.28 16.93 -4.81
C ALA A 407 10.31 15.83 -5.10
N HIS A 408 10.62 15.59 -6.38
CA HIS A 408 11.67 14.69 -6.81
C HIS A 408 13.05 15.08 -6.24
N ALA A 409 13.44 16.35 -6.35
CA ALA A 409 14.73 16.85 -5.86
C ALA A 409 14.84 16.72 -4.32
N THR A 410 13.77 17.01 -3.59
CA THR A 410 13.69 16.86 -2.14
C THR A 410 13.81 15.40 -1.71
N LEU A 411 13.05 14.50 -2.34
CA LEU A 411 13.05 13.06 -2.00
C LEU A 411 14.39 12.39 -2.36
N ILE A 412 15.01 12.74 -3.49
CA ILE A 412 16.36 12.25 -3.83
C ILE A 412 17.39 12.69 -2.80
N PHE A 413 17.32 13.94 -2.34
CA PHE A 413 18.25 14.46 -1.33
C PHE A 413 18.20 13.64 -0.04
N PHE A 414 17.01 13.34 0.47
CA PHE A 414 16.87 12.49 1.66
C PHE A 414 17.25 11.04 1.40
N LEU A 415 16.90 10.49 0.23
CA LEU A 415 17.28 9.13 -0.17
C LEU A 415 18.80 8.96 -0.19
N ASP A 416 19.54 9.91 -0.78
CA ASP A 416 21.00 9.86 -0.87
C ASP A 416 21.66 10.00 0.52
N ARG A 417 21.13 10.86 1.39
CA ARG A 417 21.61 10.97 2.78
C ARG A 417 21.37 9.67 3.56
N LEU A 418 20.17 9.10 3.49
CA LEU A 418 19.81 7.83 4.13
C LEU A 418 20.64 6.66 3.60
N THR A 419 20.90 6.63 2.30
CA THR A 419 21.76 5.64 1.65
C THR A 419 23.15 5.69 2.30
N ARG A 420 23.78 6.88 2.36
CA ARG A 420 25.11 7.02 2.97
C ARG A 420 25.16 6.57 4.43
N THR A 421 24.15 6.88 5.23
CA THR A 421 24.11 6.50 6.65
C THR A 421 23.78 5.03 6.88
N SER A 422 22.89 4.44 6.07
CA SER A 422 22.44 3.05 6.24
C SER A 422 23.49 2.00 5.85
N PHE A 423 24.48 2.37 5.04
CA PHE A 423 25.56 1.47 4.63
C PHE A 423 26.82 1.56 5.51
N LEU A 424 26.82 2.41 6.54
CA LEU A 424 27.88 2.43 7.54
C LEU A 424 27.89 1.10 8.32
N LYS A 425 29.03 0.41 8.27
CA LYS A 425 29.25 -0.82 9.04
C LYS A 425 29.50 -0.46 10.51
N SER A 426 28.85 -1.21 11.38
CA SER A 426 28.95 -1.16 12.84
C SER A 426 28.78 -2.59 13.35
N ALA A 427 29.67 -2.99 14.25
CA ALA A 427 29.70 -4.33 14.83
C ALA A 427 28.81 -4.46 16.09
N THR A 428 28.45 -3.32 16.70
CA THR A 428 27.62 -3.29 17.91
C THR A 428 26.19 -3.74 17.63
N VAL A 429 25.54 -4.37 18.62
CA VAL A 429 24.13 -4.79 18.52
C VAL A 429 23.23 -3.59 18.23
N GLN A 430 23.42 -2.48 18.95
CA GLN A 430 22.70 -1.22 18.71
C GLN A 430 22.95 -0.67 17.30
N GLY A 431 24.19 -0.77 16.80
CA GLY A 431 24.51 -0.42 15.42
C GLY A 431 23.79 -1.30 14.38
N LYS A 432 23.53 -2.57 14.68
CA LYS A 432 22.74 -3.47 13.81
C LYS A 432 21.25 -3.10 13.81
N ILE A 433 20.68 -2.79 14.98
CA ILE A 433 19.29 -2.33 15.14
C ILE A 433 19.09 -1.02 14.37
N LYS A 434 19.96 -0.04 14.61
CA LYS A 434 19.99 1.23 13.86
C LYS A 434 20.04 0.99 12.36
N ARG A 435 20.93 0.13 11.88
CA ARG A 435 21.05 -0.19 10.45
C ARG A 435 19.74 -0.76 9.90
N HIS A 436 19.10 -1.67 10.61
CA HIS A 436 17.83 -2.26 10.18
C HIS A 436 16.72 -1.19 10.08
N ALA A 437 16.57 -0.35 11.10
CA ALA A 437 15.57 0.73 11.10
C ALA A 437 15.81 1.76 9.99
N LEU A 438 17.06 2.15 9.75
CA LEU A 438 17.43 3.06 8.66
C LEU A 438 17.15 2.45 7.28
N ARG A 439 17.36 1.14 7.11
CA ARG A 439 17.03 0.44 5.85
C ARG A 439 15.53 0.35 5.61
N SER A 440 14.75 0.15 6.66
CA SER A 440 13.28 0.21 6.57
C SER A 440 12.84 1.60 6.10
N SER A 441 13.36 2.66 6.74
CA SER A 441 13.11 4.06 6.35
C SER A 441 13.56 4.36 4.91
N LEU A 442 14.72 3.83 4.50
CA LEU A 442 15.23 3.95 3.12
C LEU A 442 14.26 3.32 2.11
N GLY A 443 13.69 2.15 2.42
CA GLY A 443 12.68 1.50 1.59
C GLY A 443 11.43 2.35 1.41
N VAL A 444 10.94 2.97 2.49
CA VAL A 444 9.78 3.88 2.46
C VAL A 444 10.06 5.11 1.60
N VAL A 445 11.22 5.75 1.76
CA VAL A 445 11.59 6.92 0.93
C VAL A 445 11.76 6.54 -0.54
N ALA A 446 12.31 5.35 -0.84
CA ALA A 446 12.44 4.86 -2.22
C ALA A 446 11.07 4.61 -2.88
N VAL A 447 10.11 4.05 -2.13
CA VAL A 447 8.72 3.90 -2.58
C VAL A 447 8.07 5.27 -2.77
N ALA A 448 8.21 6.20 -1.82
CA ALA A 448 7.66 7.56 -1.93
C ALA A 448 8.18 8.30 -3.17
N LEU A 449 9.48 8.22 -3.44
CA LEU A 449 10.10 8.79 -4.65
C LEU A 449 9.50 8.19 -5.94
N SER A 450 9.30 6.87 -5.93
CA SER A 450 8.72 6.17 -7.08
C SER A 450 7.23 6.43 -7.24
N MET A 451 6.49 6.75 -6.17
CA MET A 451 5.10 7.19 -6.25
C MET A 451 4.98 8.54 -6.97
N VAL A 452 5.83 9.53 -6.66
CA VAL A 452 5.80 10.84 -7.33
C VAL A 452 6.14 10.70 -8.81
N MET A 453 7.12 9.85 -9.14
CA MET A 453 7.59 9.58 -10.51
C MET A 453 6.88 8.39 -11.18
N ALA A 454 5.71 7.95 -10.67
CA ALA A 454 5.08 6.72 -11.11
C ALA A 454 4.75 6.74 -12.62
N GLY A 455 5.23 5.72 -13.33
CA GLY A 455 5.08 5.54 -14.78
C GLY A 455 6.09 6.30 -15.65
N THR A 456 6.83 7.27 -15.12
CA THR A 456 7.71 8.13 -15.94
C THR A 456 9.01 7.47 -16.39
N GLY A 457 9.49 6.44 -15.68
CA GLY A 457 10.77 5.80 -15.99
C GLY A 457 12.01 6.68 -15.72
N GLU A 458 11.94 7.64 -14.80
CA GLU A 458 13.04 8.57 -14.52
C GLU A 458 14.38 7.85 -14.20
N LEU A 459 15.44 8.28 -14.89
CA LEU A 459 16.72 7.57 -14.95
C LEU A 459 17.54 7.66 -13.65
N ASN A 460 17.50 8.79 -12.94
CA ASN A 460 18.22 8.98 -11.69
C ASN A 460 17.65 8.12 -10.56
N VAL A 461 16.33 7.93 -10.51
CA VAL A 461 15.64 6.98 -9.63
C VAL A 461 16.03 5.56 -10.01
N LEU A 462 15.95 5.19 -11.30
CA LEU A 462 16.33 3.86 -11.78
C LEU A 462 17.78 3.50 -11.40
N ARG A 463 18.73 4.41 -11.58
CA ARG A 463 20.15 4.17 -11.23
C ARG A 463 20.31 3.80 -9.76
N ARG A 464 19.60 4.47 -8.85
CA ARG A 464 19.64 4.21 -7.41
C ARG A 464 18.96 2.90 -7.05
N LEU A 465 17.78 2.64 -7.62
CA LEU A 465 17.05 1.38 -7.42
C LEU A 465 17.84 0.18 -7.97
N ARG A 466 18.57 0.35 -9.08
CA ARG A 466 19.45 -0.68 -9.63
C ARG A 466 20.60 -1.02 -8.68
N VAL A 467 21.19 -0.02 -8.03
CA VAL A 467 22.20 -0.26 -6.98
C VAL A 467 21.56 -1.04 -5.83
N ALA A 468 20.42 -0.58 -5.30
CA ALA A 468 19.71 -1.26 -4.22
C ALA A 468 19.34 -2.72 -4.56
N HIS A 469 18.95 -3.00 -5.81
CA HIS A 469 18.70 -4.35 -6.29
C HIS A 469 19.94 -5.26 -6.26
N GLY A 470 21.11 -4.70 -6.56
CA GLY A 470 22.40 -5.41 -6.57
C GLY A 470 23.04 -5.58 -5.19
N MET A 471 22.45 -5.05 -4.13
CA MET A 471 23.03 -5.14 -2.77
C MET A 471 22.69 -6.46 -2.09
N PHE A 472 23.72 -7.16 -1.62
CA PHE A 472 23.60 -8.44 -0.88
C PHE A 472 24.30 -8.42 0.49
N SER A 473 24.50 -7.23 1.07
CA SER A 473 25.18 -7.07 2.35
C SER A 473 24.39 -7.73 3.49
N GLU A 474 25.12 -8.09 4.57
CA GLU A 474 24.53 -8.49 5.84
C GLU A 474 23.46 -7.48 6.32
N GLY A 475 22.28 -8.00 6.66
CA GLY A 475 21.10 -7.25 7.10
C GLY A 475 20.21 -6.69 5.99
N VAL A 476 20.44 -7.01 4.71
CA VAL A 476 19.45 -6.78 3.64
C VAL A 476 18.46 -7.95 3.69
N THR A 477 17.20 -7.66 3.98
CA THR A 477 16.15 -8.67 4.19
C THR A 477 15.30 -8.88 2.94
N TYR A 478 14.37 -9.85 2.98
CA TYR A 478 13.33 -10.01 1.95
C TYR A 478 12.58 -8.69 1.73
N GLY A 479 12.13 -8.04 2.81
CA GLY A 479 11.39 -6.78 2.78
C GLY A 479 12.14 -5.61 2.16
N SER A 480 13.46 -5.53 2.36
CA SER A 480 14.29 -4.50 1.71
C SER A 480 14.25 -4.63 0.18
N HIS A 481 14.33 -5.86 -0.33
CA HIS A 481 14.19 -6.11 -1.75
C HIS A 481 12.76 -5.95 -2.23
N LEU A 482 11.76 -6.30 -1.41
CA LEU A 482 10.35 -6.10 -1.75
C LEU A 482 10.05 -4.62 -1.98
N ALA A 483 10.45 -3.76 -1.04
CA ALA A 483 10.31 -2.31 -1.18
C ALA A 483 11.02 -1.76 -2.44
N THR A 484 12.25 -2.23 -2.71
CA THR A 484 13.01 -1.85 -3.91
C THR A 484 12.32 -2.27 -5.20
N HIS A 485 11.73 -3.48 -5.23
CA HIS A 485 11.04 -3.99 -6.41
C HIS A 485 9.66 -3.38 -6.61
N MET A 486 8.95 -3.06 -5.54
CA MET A 486 7.73 -2.25 -5.61
C MET A 486 8.04 -0.85 -6.14
N ALA A 487 9.09 -0.20 -5.64
CA ALA A 487 9.56 1.09 -6.15
C ALA A 487 9.90 1.03 -7.66
N LEU A 488 10.64 -0.01 -8.08
CA LEU A 488 10.98 -0.22 -9.50
C LEU A 488 9.73 -0.46 -10.35
N GLY A 489 8.78 -1.25 -9.85
CA GLY A 489 7.51 -1.52 -10.50
C GLY A 489 6.66 -0.27 -10.69
N LEU A 490 6.53 0.57 -9.64
CA LEU A 490 5.82 1.84 -9.70
C LEU A 490 6.45 2.83 -10.69
N LEU A 491 7.79 2.86 -10.76
CA LEU A 491 8.51 3.73 -11.69
C LEU A 491 8.17 3.44 -13.16
N PHE A 492 7.93 2.16 -13.49
CA PHE A 492 7.57 1.69 -14.83
C PHE A 492 6.17 1.06 -14.88
N LEU A 493 5.23 1.65 -14.15
CA LEU A 493 3.88 1.12 -14.01
C LEU A 493 3.20 0.91 -15.37
N GLY A 494 2.82 -0.34 -15.67
CA GLY A 494 2.25 -0.74 -16.95
C GLY A 494 3.11 -0.32 -18.15
N GLN A 495 4.42 -0.50 -18.08
CA GLN A 495 5.42 -0.07 -19.07
C GLN A 495 5.41 1.45 -19.35
N GLY A 496 4.95 2.25 -18.37
CA GLY A 496 4.81 3.70 -18.49
C GLY A 496 3.49 4.18 -19.11
N LYS A 497 2.54 3.27 -19.32
CA LYS A 497 1.17 3.61 -19.79
C LYS A 497 0.22 3.99 -18.64
N HIS A 498 0.62 3.72 -17.41
CA HIS A 498 -0.21 3.93 -16.24
C HIS A 498 0.55 4.74 -15.19
N THR A 499 -0.19 5.38 -14.30
CA THR A 499 0.36 6.17 -13.20
C THR A 499 -0.62 6.13 -12.02
N LEU A 500 -0.30 6.77 -10.91
CA LEU A 500 -1.09 6.72 -9.68
C LEU A 500 -2.02 7.93 -9.55
N GLY A 501 -3.26 7.68 -9.14
CA GLY A 501 -4.24 8.68 -8.76
C GLY A 501 -4.00 9.27 -7.37
N ASN A 502 -4.60 10.44 -7.14
CA ASN A 502 -4.59 11.13 -5.85
C ASN A 502 -6.00 11.34 -5.27
N SER A 503 -6.99 10.53 -5.70
CA SER A 503 -8.31 10.50 -5.09
C SER A 503 -8.25 9.98 -3.65
N ASP A 504 -9.29 10.26 -2.84
CA ASP A 504 -9.36 9.73 -1.47
C ASP A 504 -9.32 8.19 -1.47
N ALA A 505 -9.97 7.59 -2.48
CA ALA A 505 -9.99 6.15 -2.65
C ALA A 505 -8.60 5.59 -3.00
N ALA A 506 -7.89 6.25 -3.92
CA ALA A 506 -6.54 5.90 -4.31
C ALA A 506 -5.57 6.01 -3.12
N ILE A 507 -5.69 7.05 -2.29
CA ILE A 507 -4.86 7.21 -1.09
C ILE A 507 -5.10 6.08 -0.10
N ALA A 508 -6.37 5.71 0.15
CA ALA A 508 -6.69 4.61 1.06
C ALA A 508 -6.11 3.27 0.57
N ALA A 509 -6.25 2.99 -0.74
CA ALA A 509 -5.69 1.80 -1.35
C ALA A 509 -4.16 1.78 -1.34
N LEU A 510 -3.51 2.92 -1.63
CA LEU A 510 -2.06 3.06 -1.58
C LEU A 510 -1.52 2.92 -0.15
N LEU A 511 -2.20 3.47 0.86
CA LEU A 511 -1.79 3.32 2.25
C LEU A 511 -1.84 1.86 2.69
N LEU A 512 -2.85 1.12 2.24
CA LEU A 512 -2.99 -0.31 2.47
C LEU A 512 -1.91 -1.10 1.73
N ALA A 513 -1.62 -0.81 0.46
CA ALA A 513 -0.63 -1.54 -0.32
C ALA A 513 0.83 -1.21 0.04
N LEU A 514 1.09 0.04 0.42
CA LEU A 514 2.43 0.58 0.67
C LEU A 514 2.71 0.79 2.17
N TYR A 515 1.95 0.11 3.04
CA TYR A 515 2.15 0.18 4.49
C TYR A 515 3.65 -0.04 4.86
N PRO A 516 4.25 0.83 5.70
CA PRO A 516 5.71 0.93 5.84
C PRO A 516 6.39 -0.25 6.57
N ALA A 517 5.65 -1.26 7.02
CA ALA A 517 6.20 -2.49 7.61
C ALA A 517 6.42 -3.58 6.54
N PHE A 518 7.65 -3.74 6.08
CA PHE A 518 8.02 -4.80 5.13
C PHE A 518 8.46 -6.08 5.85
N PRO A 519 8.06 -7.28 5.39
CA PRO A 519 8.39 -8.56 6.03
C PRO A 519 9.88 -8.90 5.93
N SER A 520 10.49 -9.44 6.98
CA SER A 520 11.90 -9.82 7.00
C SER A 520 12.16 -11.12 6.25
N SER A 521 11.22 -12.05 6.28
CA SER A 521 11.23 -13.34 5.56
C SER A 521 10.02 -13.47 4.62
N PRO A 522 10.05 -14.36 3.61
CA PRO A 522 8.92 -14.54 2.69
C PRO A 522 7.68 -15.17 3.34
N THR A 523 7.82 -15.85 4.48
CA THR A 523 6.69 -16.49 5.19
C THR A 523 6.07 -15.58 6.25
N GLU A 524 6.68 -14.41 6.51
CA GLU A 524 6.25 -13.50 7.55
C GLU A 524 5.03 -12.68 7.12
N ASN A 525 3.95 -12.80 7.90
CA ASN A 525 2.72 -12.00 7.76
C ASN A 525 2.29 -11.38 9.11
N ARG A 526 3.20 -11.31 10.09
CA ARG A 526 2.90 -10.91 11.48
C ARG A 526 2.28 -9.52 11.57
N ALA A 527 2.95 -8.51 11.00
CA ALA A 527 2.54 -7.11 11.09
C ALA A 527 1.59 -6.67 9.96
N HIS A 528 1.75 -7.23 8.76
CA HIS A 528 0.99 -6.83 7.58
C HIS A 528 0.93 -8.01 6.60
N LEU A 529 -0.26 -8.31 6.09
CA LEU A 529 -0.46 -9.42 5.15
C LEU A 529 0.15 -9.10 3.79
N GLN A 530 0.94 -10.01 3.24
CA GLN A 530 1.63 -9.78 1.96
C GLN A 530 0.67 -9.62 0.78
N ALA A 531 -0.54 -10.21 0.83
CA ALA A 531 -1.56 -10.05 -0.21
C ALA A 531 -1.93 -8.57 -0.45
N TYR A 532 -1.99 -7.75 0.60
CA TYR A 532 -2.38 -6.34 0.51
C TYR A 532 -1.44 -5.52 -0.38
N ARG A 533 -0.21 -5.98 -0.59
CA ARG A 533 0.79 -5.36 -1.47
C ARG A 533 0.36 -5.27 -2.94
N HIS A 534 -0.74 -5.91 -3.35
CA HIS A 534 -1.30 -5.81 -4.71
C HIS A 534 -2.50 -4.86 -4.81
N LEU A 535 -2.98 -4.27 -3.71
CA LEU A 535 -4.12 -3.35 -3.72
C LEU A 535 -3.79 -1.96 -4.30
N TRP A 536 -2.53 -1.71 -4.68
CA TRP A 536 -2.15 -0.50 -5.44
C TRP A 536 -2.91 -0.41 -6.76
N VAL A 537 -3.41 -1.53 -7.30
CA VAL A 537 -4.22 -1.60 -8.53
C VAL A 537 -5.43 -0.67 -8.47
N LEU A 538 -6.05 -0.52 -7.30
CA LEU A 538 -7.20 0.37 -7.08
C LEU A 538 -6.86 1.86 -7.20
N ALA A 539 -5.58 2.21 -7.15
CA ALA A 539 -5.08 3.57 -7.25
C ALA A 539 -4.48 3.88 -8.63
N VAL A 540 -4.51 2.93 -9.57
CA VAL A 540 -3.93 3.10 -10.90
C VAL A 540 -4.91 3.84 -11.80
N GLU A 541 -4.40 4.86 -12.50
CA GLU A 541 -5.15 5.63 -13.49
C GLU A 541 -4.45 5.56 -14.86
N PRO A 542 -5.19 5.29 -15.94
CA PRO A 542 -4.66 5.36 -17.30
C PRO A 542 -4.59 6.82 -17.75
N ARG A 543 -3.42 7.46 -17.62
CA ARG A 543 -3.19 8.86 -18.06
C ARG A 543 -2.22 8.96 -19.24
N TYR A 544 -1.99 7.87 -19.96
CA TYR A 544 -1.11 7.84 -21.12
C TYR A 544 -1.80 8.40 -22.36
N LEU A 545 -1.18 9.41 -22.96
CA LEU A 545 -1.62 9.99 -24.21
C LEU A 545 -0.64 9.58 -25.31
N GLU A 546 -1.17 8.92 -26.35
CA GLU A 546 -0.45 8.53 -27.56
C GLU A 546 -1.07 9.26 -28.74
N ALA A 547 -0.25 9.93 -29.55
CA ALA A 547 -0.69 10.47 -30.83
C ALA A 547 -0.33 9.46 -31.92
N ARG A 548 -1.27 9.18 -32.83
CA ARG A 548 -1.04 8.33 -33.99
C ARG A 548 -1.31 9.12 -35.25
N ASP A 549 -0.47 8.91 -36.24
CA ASP A 549 -0.71 9.46 -37.57
C ASP A 549 -1.93 8.75 -38.19
N VAL A 550 -2.81 9.54 -38.79
CA VAL A 550 -4.11 9.07 -39.31
C VAL A 550 -3.92 8.22 -40.57
N GLU A 551 -2.90 8.52 -41.37
CA GLU A 551 -2.64 7.80 -42.62
C GLU A 551 -1.91 6.47 -42.38
N THR A 552 -0.89 6.47 -41.50
CA THR A 552 -0.03 5.29 -41.27
C THR A 552 -0.47 4.45 -40.06
N GLY A 553 -1.22 5.02 -39.12
CA GLY A 553 -1.58 4.37 -37.85
C GLY A 553 -0.41 4.24 -36.86
N GLU A 554 0.77 4.77 -37.21
CA GLU A 554 1.98 4.69 -36.39
C GLU A 554 1.99 5.76 -35.28
N PRO A 555 2.55 5.46 -34.09
CA PRO A 555 2.72 6.44 -33.03
C PRO A 555 3.72 7.53 -33.44
N VAL A 556 3.33 8.79 -33.24
CA VAL A 556 4.13 9.97 -33.60
C VAL A 556 4.41 10.86 -32.40
N PHE A 557 5.57 11.55 -32.46
CA PHE A 557 5.89 12.57 -31.47
C PHE A 557 5.12 13.86 -31.76
N LEU A 558 4.21 14.22 -30.84
CA LEU A 558 3.34 15.38 -30.99
C LEU A 558 3.52 16.35 -29.80
N PRO A 559 4.11 17.54 -30.03
CA PRO A 559 4.10 18.61 -29.04
C PRO A 559 2.67 19.06 -28.73
N ILE A 560 2.32 19.09 -27.45
CA ILE A 560 1.02 19.51 -26.94
C ILE A 560 1.20 20.58 -25.87
N ARG A 561 0.24 21.49 -25.81
CA ARG A 561 0.13 22.55 -24.81
C ARG A 561 -1.11 22.31 -23.96
N LEU A 562 -0.90 22.03 -22.69
CA LEU A 562 -1.96 21.88 -21.70
C LEU A 562 -2.22 23.22 -21.02
N ARG A 563 -3.49 23.58 -20.82
CA ARG A 563 -3.90 24.60 -19.85
C ARG A 563 -4.40 23.91 -18.61
N LEU A 564 -3.79 24.22 -17.47
CA LEU A 564 -4.15 23.63 -16.19
C LEU A 564 -4.93 24.64 -15.35
N ALA A 565 -6.01 24.17 -14.73
CA ALA A 565 -6.73 24.91 -13.72
C ALA A 565 -5.78 25.21 -12.55
N ALA A 566 -5.72 26.46 -12.12
CA ALA A 566 -4.87 26.86 -11.00
C ALA A 566 -5.28 26.09 -9.74
N THR A 567 -4.39 25.24 -9.23
CA THR A 567 -4.58 24.64 -7.92
C THR A 567 -4.27 25.70 -6.85
N PRO A 568 -5.04 25.77 -5.75
CA PRO A 568 -4.73 26.66 -4.64
C PRO A 568 -3.39 26.32 -3.95
N ASP A 569 -2.79 25.17 -4.26
CA ASP A 569 -1.58 24.64 -3.63
C ASP A 569 -0.26 25.15 -4.25
N ASP A 570 -0.27 25.67 -5.49
CA ASP A 570 0.93 26.17 -6.18
C ASP A 570 1.00 27.72 -6.23
N ALA A 571 0.06 28.42 -5.59
CA ALA A 571 0.10 29.87 -5.45
C ALA A 571 1.11 30.25 -4.37
N ALA A 572 2.30 30.70 -4.78
CA ALA A 572 3.15 31.52 -3.91
C ALA A 572 2.34 32.73 -3.39
N PRO A 573 2.59 33.21 -2.15
CA PRO A 573 1.89 34.38 -1.63
C PRO A 573 2.37 35.64 -2.39
N VAL A 574 1.72 35.94 -3.51
CA VAL A 574 1.87 37.22 -4.20
C VAL A 574 0.94 38.22 -3.53
N PRO A 575 1.39 39.45 -3.19
CA PRO A 575 0.57 40.45 -2.53
C PRO A 575 -0.64 40.85 -3.40
N PRO A 576 -1.75 41.28 -2.78
CA PRO A 576 -2.99 41.54 -3.49
C PRO A 576 -2.90 42.89 -4.20
N SER A 577 -2.57 42.90 -5.48
CA SER A 577 -2.82 44.06 -6.33
C SER A 577 -3.35 43.63 -7.69
N THR A 578 -4.54 44.18 -7.98
CA THR A 578 -5.25 44.22 -9.27
C THR A 578 -5.86 42.91 -9.77
N ALA A 579 -7.20 42.90 -9.78
CA ALA A 579 -8.13 41.94 -10.38
C ALA A 579 -7.51 41.03 -11.46
N ALA A 580 -7.05 39.85 -11.03
CA ALA A 580 -6.38 38.88 -11.88
C ALA A 580 -7.41 38.01 -12.60
N LYS A 581 -7.35 38.00 -13.94
CA LYS A 581 -7.74 36.81 -14.71
C LYS A 581 -6.94 35.65 -14.11
N THR A 582 -7.62 34.56 -13.74
CA THR A 582 -6.99 33.33 -13.27
C THR A 582 -5.91 32.91 -14.28
N ASP A 583 -4.63 33.10 -13.93
CA ASP A 583 -3.50 32.74 -14.78
C ASP A 583 -3.45 31.21 -14.88
N ALA A 584 -4.12 30.65 -15.89
CA ALA A 584 -4.03 29.25 -16.24
C ALA A 584 -2.57 28.93 -16.58
N GLN A 585 -1.93 28.05 -15.81
CA GLN A 585 -0.55 27.64 -16.09
C GLN A 585 -0.53 26.80 -17.37
N ALA A 586 0.18 27.30 -18.38
CA ALA A 586 0.42 26.56 -19.62
C ALA A 586 1.61 25.60 -19.44
N LYS A 587 1.40 24.30 -19.63
CA LYS A 587 2.45 23.28 -19.60
C LYS A 587 2.64 22.67 -20.98
N GLN A 588 3.85 22.73 -21.51
CA GLN A 588 4.20 22.09 -22.78
C GLN A 588 4.72 20.67 -22.52
N LEU A 589 4.22 19.71 -23.29
CA LEU A 589 4.62 18.30 -23.25
C LEU A 589 4.77 17.76 -24.67
N VAL A 590 5.37 16.59 -24.82
CA VAL A 590 5.48 15.89 -26.11
C VAL A 590 4.90 14.49 -25.94
N ALA A 591 3.79 14.19 -26.62
CA ALA A 591 3.25 12.84 -26.69
C ALA A 591 4.19 11.93 -27.50
N PRO A 592 4.32 10.62 -27.19
CA PRO A 592 3.62 9.90 -26.14
C PRO A 592 4.10 10.25 -24.73
N THR A 593 3.17 10.59 -23.82
CA THR A 593 3.51 11.03 -22.46
C THR A 593 2.37 10.79 -21.46
N LEU A 594 2.70 10.87 -20.18
CA LEU A 594 1.73 10.81 -19.09
C LEU A 594 1.18 12.21 -18.79
N LEU A 595 -0.14 12.31 -18.77
CA LEU A 595 -0.84 13.54 -18.42
C LEU A 595 -0.91 13.71 -16.89
N PRO A 596 -0.98 14.96 -16.39
CA PRO A 596 -1.36 15.23 -15.01
C PRO A 596 -2.80 14.77 -14.75
N ASN A 597 -3.29 14.93 -13.51
CA ASN A 597 -4.66 14.54 -13.18
C ASN A 597 -5.65 15.22 -14.15
N LEU A 598 -6.50 14.41 -14.79
CA LEU A 598 -7.44 14.85 -15.82
C LEU A 598 -8.41 15.92 -15.29
N ALA A 599 -8.77 15.88 -14.01
CA ALA A 599 -9.63 16.88 -13.37
C ALA A 599 -9.00 18.28 -13.29
N LEU A 600 -7.67 18.40 -13.48
CA LEU A 600 -6.95 19.68 -13.47
C LEU A 600 -6.73 20.24 -14.89
N ILE A 601 -7.05 19.48 -15.94
CA ILE A 601 -6.79 19.89 -17.32
C ILE A 601 -8.03 20.62 -17.85
N GLU A 602 -7.86 21.86 -18.28
CA GLU A 602 -8.93 22.64 -18.91
C GLU A 602 -8.99 22.41 -20.43
N THR A 603 -7.83 22.46 -21.10
CA THR A 603 -7.75 22.27 -22.56
C THR A 603 -6.45 21.59 -22.96
N ILE A 604 -6.51 20.73 -23.98
CA ILE A 604 -5.34 20.10 -24.63
C ILE A 604 -5.23 20.64 -26.05
N GLN A 605 -4.16 21.37 -26.36
CA GLN A 605 -3.95 21.94 -27.70
C GLN A 605 -2.72 21.34 -28.38
N VAL A 606 -2.82 21.07 -29.67
CA VAL A 606 -1.67 20.67 -30.50
C VAL A 606 -0.79 21.89 -30.76
N ASP A 607 0.50 21.80 -30.45
CA ASP A 607 1.48 22.89 -30.55
C ASP A 607 2.56 22.57 -31.59
N SER A 608 2.14 22.22 -32.81
CA SER A 608 3.04 21.87 -33.90
C SER A 608 2.55 22.42 -35.23
N PRO A 609 3.42 23.05 -36.06
CA PRO A 609 3.06 23.48 -37.41
C PRO A 609 2.99 22.30 -38.39
N ARG A 610 3.49 21.11 -38.02
CA ARG A 610 3.50 19.92 -38.87
C ARG A 610 2.13 19.24 -38.96
N TYR A 611 1.30 19.40 -37.93
CA TYR A 611 -0.01 18.77 -37.81
C TYR A 611 -1.09 19.84 -37.71
N TRP A 612 -2.32 19.48 -38.07
CA TRP A 612 -3.46 20.40 -37.98
C TRP A 612 -3.68 20.83 -36.52
N PRO A 613 -3.92 22.14 -36.27
CA PRO A 613 -4.20 22.62 -34.92
C PRO A 613 -5.53 22.04 -34.45
N PHE A 614 -5.51 21.37 -33.32
CA PHE A 614 -6.68 20.79 -32.67
C PHE A 614 -6.66 21.15 -31.18
N ALA A 615 -7.83 21.39 -30.60
CA ALA A 615 -8.01 21.68 -29.18
C ALA A 615 -9.16 20.83 -28.64
N LEU A 616 -8.87 20.05 -27.58
CA LEU A 616 -9.86 19.31 -26.78
C LEU A 616 -10.19 20.08 -25.50
#